data_AF-A0A8J7TT10-F1
#
_entry.id   AF-A0A8J7TT10-F1
#
_cell.length_a   1.000
_cell.length_b   1.000
_cell.length_c   1.000
_cell.angle_alpha   90.00
_cell.angle_beta   90.00
_cell.angle_gamma   90.00
#
_symmetry.space_group_name_H-M   'P 1'
#
loop_
_entity.id
_entity.type
_entity.pdbx_description
1 polymer ?
#
loop_
_entity_poly.entity_id
_entity_poly.type
_entity_poly.pdbx_seq_one_letter_code
_entity_poly.pdbx_strand_id
1 'polypeptide(L)' 'MQLEKVSEEHRELDHMIEKMMEERIVNQVAVQRLKKRKLLLKDQILRLKSQLLPDIIA' A
#
# COMPACT_ATOMS: atom_id res chain seq x y z
N MET A 1 -6.61 -11.01 -10.74
CA MET A 1 -5.29 -11.70 -10.56
C MET A 1 -4.67 -11.35 -9.20
N GLN A 2 -3.59 -11.99 -8.73
CA GLN A 2 -2.98 -11.68 -7.42
C GLN A 2 -2.47 -10.22 -7.34
N LEU A 3 -1.83 -9.71 -8.39
CA LEU A 3 -1.35 -8.32 -8.46
C LEU A 3 -2.49 -7.30 -8.26
N GLU A 4 -3.64 -7.56 -8.88
CA GLU A 4 -4.83 -6.71 -8.77
C GLU A 4 -5.35 -6.66 -7.33
N LYS A 5 -5.44 -7.81 -6.65
CA LYS A 5 -5.88 -7.88 -5.24
C LYS A 5 -4.96 -7.05 -4.32
N VAL A 6 -3.64 -7.22 -4.46
CA VAL A 6 -2.65 -6.48 -3.66
C VAL A 6 -2.69 -4.98 -3.98
N SER A 7 -2.92 -4.62 -5.25
CA SER A 7 -3.06 -3.22 -5.67
C SER A 7 -4.32 -2.57 -5.12
N GLU A 8 -5.43 -3.30 -5.07
CA GLU A 8 -6.69 -2.84 -4.48
C GLU A 8 -6.52 -2.62 -2.97
N GLU A 9 -5.96 -3.59 -2.26
CA GLU A 9 -5.68 -3.46 -0.82
C GLU A 9 -4.75 -2.28 -0.51
N HIS A 10 -3.73 -2.06 -1.35
CA HIS A 10 -2.85 -0.90 -1.21
C HIS A 10 -3.61 0.43 -1.38
N ARG A 11 -4.55 0.50 -2.33
CA ARG A 11 -5.39 1.69 -2.57
C ARG A 11 -6.36 1.93 -1.42
N GLU A 12 -6.98 0.86 -0.91
CA GLU A 12 -7.85 0.97 0.27
C GLU A 12 -7.11 1.48 1.50
N LEU A 13 -5.89 0.99 1.74
CA LEU A 13 -5.06 1.52 2.84
C LEU A 13 -4.76 3.01 2.69
N ASP A 14 -4.63 3.50 1.45
CA ASP A 14 -4.46 4.93 1.20
C ASP A 14 -5.68 5.73 1.61
N HIS A 15 -6.86 5.32 1.16
CA HIS A 15 -8.12 5.96 1.53
C HIS A 15 -8.38 5.92 3.05
N MET A 16 -8.02 4.81 3.71
CA MET A 16 -8.09 4.72 5.17
C MET A 16 -7.15 5.71 5.85
N ILE A 17 -5.92 5.87 5.36
CA ILE A 17 -4.96 6.83 5.91
C ILE A 17 -5.46 8.26 5.71
N GLU A 18 -5.95 8.60 4.51
CA GLU A 18 -6.51 9.92 4.19
C GLU A 18 -7.64 10.27 5.17
N LYS A 19 -8.62 9.38 5.30
CA LYS A 19 -9.76 9.55 6.22
C LYS A 19 -9.32 9.73 7.68
N MET A 20 -8.34 8.95 8.15
CA MET A 20 -7.82 9.07 9.51
C MET A 20 -7.04 10.39 9.74
N MET A 21 -6.46 10.95 8.70
CA MET A 21 -5.74 12.22 8.76
C MET A 21 -6.68 13.42 8.77
N GLU A 22 -7.93 13.26 8.32
CA GLU A 22 -9.00 14.27 8.38
C GLU A 22 -9.64 14.38 9.77
N GLU A 23 -9.41 13.41 10.66
CA GLU A 23 -9.95 13.43 12.02
C GLU A 23 -9.36 14.59 12.85
N ARG A 24 -10.20 15.24 13.67
CA ARG A 24 -9.78 16.34 14.56
C ARG A 24 -8.63 15.96 15.51
N ILE A 25 -8.57 14.69 15.91
CA ILE A 25 -7.49 14.12 16.71
C ILE A 25 -6.99 12.87 16.00
N VAL A 26 -5.82 12.97 15.37
CA VAL A 26 -5.22 11.88 14.61
C VAL A 26 -4.56 10.87 15.55
N ASN A 27 -4.96 9.60 15.47
CA ASN A 27 -4.22 8.51 16.10
C ASN A 27 -2.95 8.18 15.29
N GLN A 28 -1.85 8.87 15.63
CA GLN A 28 -0.59 8.74 14.90
C GLN A 28 -0.02 7.31 14.89
N VAL A 29 -0.17 6.54 15.99
CA VAL A 29 0.33 5.16 16.04
C VAL A 29 -0.43 4.28 15.05
N ALA A 30 -1.74 4.44 14.96
CA ALA A 30 -2.56 3.70 14.00
C ALA A 30 -2.18 4.07 12.56
N VAL A 31 -2.03 5.38 12.26
CA VAL A 31 -1.58 5.85 10.94
C VAL A 31 -0.20 5.29 10.57
N GLN A 32 0.76 5.25 11.50
CA GLN A 32 2.08 4.68 11.26
C GLN A 32 2.03 3.17 10.94
N ARG A 33 1.15 2.41 11.61
CA ARG A 33 0.95 0.99 11.31
C ARG A 33 0.36 0.78 9.91
N LEU A 34 -0.61 1.60 9.51
CA LEU A 34 -1.20 1.55 8.17
C LEU A 34 -0.18 1.91 7.09
N LYS A 35 0.63 2.96 7.30
CA LYS A 35 1.73 3.34 6.39
C LYS A 35 2.75 2.22 6.24
N LYS A 36 3.12 1.54 7.32
CA LYS A 36 4.03 0.38 7.28
C LYS A 36 3.43 -0.76 6.44
N ARG A 37 2.15 -1.07 6.63
CA ARG A 37 1.45 -2.09 5.83
C ARG A 37 1.38 -1.69 4.35
N LYS A 38 1.05 -0.43 4.06
CA LYS A 38 1.04 0.11 2.69
C LYS A 38 2.40 -0.03 2.01
N LEU A 39 3.50 0.25 2.72
CA LEU A 39 4.87 0.06 2.18
C LEU A 39 5.14 -1.41 1.81
N LEU A 40 4.76 -2.36 2.67
CA LEU A 40 4.92 -3.79 2.37
C LEU A 40 4.12 -4.23 1.14
N LEU A 41 2.88 -3.74 0.98
CA LEU A 41 2.08 -4.03 -0.22
C LEU A 41 2.70 -3.41 -1.47
N LYS A 42 3.25 -2.20 -1.38
CA LYS A 42 4.00 -1.56 -2.48
C LYS A 42 5.18 -2.43 -2.92
N ASP A 43 5.96 -2.94 -1.98
CA ASP A 43 7.09 -3.82 -2.28
C ASP A 43 6.63 -5.14 -2.93
N GLN A 44 5.51 -5.70 -2.48
CA GLN A 44 4.90 -6.88 -3.10
C GLN A 44 4.41 -6.61 -4.52
N ILE A 45 3.76 -5.46 -4.76
CA ILE A 45 3.34 -5.03 -6.10
C ILE A 45 4.53 -4.94 -7.03
N LEU A 46 5.65 -4.35 -6.59
CA LEU A 46 6.86 -4.24 -7.38
C LEU A 46 7.40 -5.63 -7.73
N ARG A 47 7.51 -6.54 -6.76
CA ARG A 47 7.97 -7.92 -7.00
C ARG A 47 7.07 -8.67 -8.00
N LEU A 48 5.75 -8.57 -7.84
CA LEU A 48 4.79 -9.22 -8.75
C LEU A 48 4.85 -8.61 -10.15
N LYS A 49 5.01 -7.28 -10.27
CA LYS A 49 5.19 -6.61 -11.56
C LYS A 49 6.49 -7.04 -12.23
N SER A 50 7.60 -7.14 -11.49
CA SER A 50 8.88 -7.62 -12.04
C SER A 50 8.81 -9.09 -12.50
N GLN A 51 8.00 -9.94 -11.86
CA GLN A 51 7.78 -11.32 -12.34
C GLN A 51 6.97 -11.38 -13.64
N LEU A 52 6.04 -10.43 -13.82
CA LEU A 52 5.21 -10.32 -15.03
C LEU A 52 5.91 -9.58 -16.17
N LEU A 53 6.81 -8.66 -15.83
CA LEU A 53 7.59 -7.82 -16.73
C LEU A 53 9.06 -7.92 -16.30
N PRO A 54 9.79 -8.94 -16.79
CA PRO A 54 11.15 -9.22 -16.32
C PRO A 54 12.19 -8.11 -16.62
N ASP A 55 11.85 -7.11 -17.45
CA ASP A 55 12.78 -6.09 -17.96
C ASP A 55 12.44 -4.65 -17.53
N ILE A 56 12.43 -4.33 -16.23
CA ILE A 56 12.26 -2.92 -15.80
C ILE A 56 13.18 -2.48 -14.65
N ILE A 57 13.97 -3.39 -14.06
CA ILE A 57 14.93 -3.04 -13.00
C ILE A 57 16.23 -3.84 -13.21
N ALA A 58 17.01 -3.43 -14.20
CA ALA A 58 18.42 -3.77 -14.39
C ALA A 58 19.22 -2.47 -14.50
#